data_AF-A0A0B5AMF1-F1
#
_entry.id   AF-A0A0B5AMF1-F1
#
_cell.length_a   1.000
_cell.length_b   1.000
_cell.length_c   1.000
_cell.angle_alpha   90.00
_cell.angle_beta   90.00
_cell.angle_gamma   90.00
#
_symmetry.space_group_name_H-M   'P 1'
#
loop_
_entity.id
_entity.type
_entity.pdbx_description
1 polymer ?
#
loop_
_entity_poly.entity_id
_entity_poly.type
_entity_poly.pdbx_seq_one_letter_code
_entity_poly.pdbx_strand_id
1 'polypeptide(L)'
;MNKTKTMIYFEIAATQMDPDVITEKLNIQPSESYRNGDLIEDSFYRYRQRSVWRISSGYQEDLFLDESFKKVIDPLRMKTAVINDIRKEFSATCHLIVVSEMFNGQAPALGFFADIIRFAADIHADIELDLYPWEY
;
A
#
# COMPACT_ATOMS: atom_id res chain seq x y z
N MET A 1 -15.64 7.05 21.33
CA MET A 1 -16.45 6.31 20.33
C MET A 1 -15.52 6.04 19.16
N ASN A 2 -15.42 4.80 18.71
CA ASN A 2 -14.59 4.47 17.56
C ASN A 2 -15.18 5.15 16.31
N LYS A 3 -14.31 5.65 15.43
CA LYS A 3 -14.68 6.35 14.22
C LYS A 3 -14.14 5.61 13.01
N THR A 4 -14.86 5.71 11.89
CA THR A 4 -14.36 5.19 10.62
C THR A 4 -13.05 5.87 10.27
N LYS A 5 -12.05 5.05 9.94
CA LYS A 5 -10.74 5.53 9.51
C LYS A 5 -10.28 4.69 8.33
N THR A 6 -9.62 5.35 7.40
CA THR A 6 -9.17 4.74 6.15
C THR A 6 -7.70 5.05 5.93
N MET A 7 -6.97 4.07 5.43
CA MET A 7 -5.58 4.18 4.99
C MET A 7 -5.49 3.76 3.54
N ILE A 8 -4.67 4.46 2.77
CA ILE A 8 -4.23 4.01 1.46
C ILE A 8 -2.76 3.66 1.57
N TYR A 9 -2.35 2.57 0.93
CA TYR A 9 -0.94 2.31 0.73
C TYR A 9 -0.65 1.70 -0.63
N PHE A 10 0.56 1.95 -1.10
CA PHE A 10 1.16 1.28 -2.23
C PHE A 10 2.25 0.33 -1.71
N GLU A 11 2.28 -0.89 -2.21
CA GLU A 11 3.35 -1.83 -1.91
C GLU A 11 3.95 -2.49 -3.15
N ILE A 12 5.26 -2.76 -3.05
CA ILE A 12 6.00 -3.64 -3.93
C ILE A 12 6.38 -4.86 -3.11
N ALA A 13 6.08 -6.04 -3.63
CA ALA A 13 6.19 -7.24 -2.84
C ALA A 13 6.67 -8.43 -3.66
N ALA A 14 7.62 -9.20 -3.13
CA ALA A 14 8.24 -10.34 -3.82
C ALA A 14 8.78 -11.37 -2.83
N THR A 15 8.95 -12.62 -3.25
CA THR A 15 9.49 -13.69 -2.38
C THR A 15 10.97 -13.46 -2.05
N GLN A 16 11.74 -12.96 -3.02
CA GLN A 16 13.17 -12.65 -2.88
C GLN A 16 13.42 -11.22 -3.31
N MET A 17 13.45 -10.31 -2.35
CA MET A 17 13.74 -8.89 -2.55
C MET A 17 14.23 -8.30 -1.23
N ASP A 18 15.23 -7.44 -1.30
CA ASP A 18 15.67 -6.65 -0.15
C ASP A 18 14.99 -5.28 -0.20
N PRO A 19 14.14 -4.92 0.78
CA PRO A 19 13.47 -3.62 0.81
C PRO A 19 14.45 -2.43 0.82
N ASP A 20 15.66 -2.59 1.36
CA ASP A 20 16.64 -1.49 1.39
C ASP A 20 17.13 -1.14 -0.04
N VAL A 21 17.28 -2.14 -0.90
CA VAL A 21 17.59 -1.93 -2.33
C VAL A 21 16.46 -1.18 -3.03
N ILE A 22 15.20 -1.43 -2.65
CA ILE A 22 14.04 -0.71 -3.20
C ILE A 22 14.05 0.76 -2.75
N THR A 23 14.34 1.00 -1.47
CA THR A 23 14.53 2.34 -0.90
C THR A 23 15.59 3.12 -1.66
N GLU A 24 16.74 2.50 -1.95
CA GLU A 24 17.83 3.11 -2.74
C GLU A 24 17.40 3.44 -4.17
N LYS A 25 16.78 2.47 -4.89
CA LYS A 25 16.35 2.67 -6.29
C LYS A 25 15.28 3.75 -6.43
N LEU A 26 14.29 3.77 -5.53
CA LEU A 26 13.22 4.76 -5.56
C LEU A 26 13.67 6.11 -4.97
N ASN A 27 14.65 6.10 -4.07
CA ASN A 27 15.04 7.23 -3.22
C ASN A 27 13.84 7.80 -2.45
N ILE A 28 13.07 6.89 -1.84
CA ILE A 28 11.89 7.19 -1.03
C ILE A 28 12.00 6.34 0.23
N GLN A 29 11.72 6.94 1.39
CA GLN A 29 11.67 6.18 2.64
C GLN A 29 10.31 5.48 2.76
N PRO A 30 10.27 4.15 2.98
CA PRO A 30 9.01 3.45 3.18
C PRO A 30 8.37 3.83 4.51
N SER A 31 7.05 3.71 4.58
CA SER A 31 6.31 3.72 5.85
C SER A 31 6.45 2.40 6.59
N GLU A 32 6.59 1.29 5.85
CA GLU A 32 6.80 -0.04 6.40
C GLU A 32 7.61 -0.88 5.40
N SER A 33 8.47 -1.73 5.94
CA SER A 33 9.16 -2.75 5.16
C SER A 33 9.47 -3.96 6.02
N TYR A 34 9.46 -5.14 5.43
CA TYR A 34 9.89 -6.37 6.09
C TYR A 34 10.43 -7.35 5.04
N ARG A 35 11.24 -8.29 5.49
CA ARG A 35 11.85 -9.33 4.67
C ARG A 35 11.09 -10.65 4.82
N ASN A 36 11.15 -11.46 3.77
CA ASN A 36 10.73 -12.85 3.85
C ASN A 36 11.51 -13.57 4.95
N GLY A 37 10.79 -14.30 5.81
CA GLY A 37 11.36 -14.99 6.97
C GLY A 37 11.41 -14.16 8.25
N ASP A 38 11.07 -12.86 8.22
CA ASP A 38 10.95 -12.07 9.44
C ASP A 38 9.80 -12.60 10.32
N LEU A 39 10.00 -12.59 11.64
CA LEU A 39 8.94 -12.94 12.59
C LEU A 39 7.84 -11.87 12.53
N ILE A 40 6.58 -12.30 12.43
CA ILE A 40 5.45 -11.37 12.52
C ILE A 40 5.26 -11.01 13.99
N GLU A 41 5.36 -9.71 14.30
CA GLU A 41 5.09 -9.19 15.64
C GLU A 41 3.72 -9.64 16.15
N ASP A 42 3.64 -9.93 17.45
CA ASP A 42 2.44 -10.41 18.13
C ASP A 42 1.82 -11.71 17.58
N SER A 43 2.61 -12.48 16.81
CA SER A 43 2.18 -13.79 16.29
C SER A 43 2.84 -14.96 17.03
N PHE A 44 2.08 -16.04 17.21
CA PHE A 44 2.61 -17.32 17.70
C PHE A 44 3.42 -18.02 16.60
N TYR A 45 4.71 -17.67 16.48
CA TYR A 45 5.68 -18.30 15.57
C TYR A 45 5.28 -18.26 14.08
N ARG A 46 4.64 -17.17 13.63
CA ARG A 46 4.38 -16.97 12.19
C ARG A 46 5.45 -16.08 11.60
N TYR A 47 5.86 -16.41 10.38
CA TYR A 47 6.90 -15.70 9.65
C TYR A 47 6.33 -15.11 8.36
N ARG A 48 6.84 -13.95 7.96
CA ARG A 48 6.50 -13.29 6.69
C ARG A 48 6.88 -14.22 5.55
N GLN A 49 5.93 -14.45 4.63
CA GLN A 49 6.13 -15.36 3.48
C GLN A 49 6.71 -14.64 2.25
N ARG A 50 6.86 -13.32 2.33
CA ARG A 50 7.35 -12.44 1.27
C ARG A 50 8.02 -11.21 1.86
N SER A 51 8.94 -10.62 1.11
CA SER A 51 9.47 -9.29 1.40
C SER A 51 8.54 -8.22 0.84
N VAL A 52 8.42 -7.11 1.56
CA VAL A 52 7.56 -5.97 1.20
C VAL A 52 8.29 -4.65 1.43
N TRP A 53 8.06 -3.72 0.50
CA TRP A 53 8.35 -2.30 0.65
C TRP A 53 7.04 -1.53 0.46
N ARG A 54 6.67 -0.65 1.40
CA ARG A 54 5.36 0.04 1.41
C ARG A 54 5.48 1.52 1.73
N ILE A 55 4.68 2.33 1.06
CA ILE A 55 4.39 3.72 1.45
C ILE A 55 2.89 3.89 1.70
N SER A 56 2.52 4.56 2.80
CA SER A 56 1.13 4.70 3.25
C SER A 56 0.76 6.15 3.58
N SER A 57 -0.53 6.46 3.50
CA SER A 57 -1.09 7.71 4.02
C SER A 57 -1.18 7.75 5.55
N GLY A 58 -0.96 6.61 6.22
CA GLY A 58 -1.46 6.33 7.56
C GLY A 58 -3.00 6.32 7.62
N TYR A 59 -3.56 5.91 8.75
CA TYR A 59 -5.01 6.02 8.98
C TYR A 59 -5.43 7.48 9.13
N GLN A 60 -6.48 7.86 8.41
CA GLN A 60 -7.13 9.16 8.46
C GLN A 60 -8.61 8.97 8.81
N GLU A 61 -9.14 9.79 9.72
CA GLU A 61 -10.59 9.85 10.03
C GLU A 61 -11.35 10.67 8.95
N ASP A 62 -11.13 10.32 7.68
CA ASP A 62 -11.78 10.96 6.53
C ASP A 62 -12.54 9.90 5.71
N LEU A 63 -13.70 10.30 5.19
CA LEU A 63 -14.50 9.51 4.28
C LEU A 63 -14.11 9.79 2.81
N PHE A 64 -13.41 10.89 2.53
CA PHE A 64 -12.88 11.22 1.20
C PHE A 64 -11.38 10.94 1.14
N LEU A 65 -10.93 10.35 0.03
CA LEU A 65 -9.60 9.76 -0.04
C LEU A 65 -8.60 10.55 -0.90
N ASP A 66 -9.00 11.72 -1.42
CA ASP A 66 -8.20 12.51 -2.37
C ASP A 66 -6.81 12.86 -1.83
N GLU A 67 -6.75 13.35 -0.59
CA GLU A 67 -5.48 13.70 0.06
C GLU A 67 -4.66 12.45 0.44
N SER A 68 -5.32 11.33 0.75
CA SER A 68 -4.65 10.05 1.01
C SER A 68 -4.01 9.49 -0.26
N PHE A 69 -4.69 9.59 -1.40
CA PHE A 69 -4.13 9.22 -2.70
C PHE A 69 -2.92 10.08 -3.05
N LYS A 70 -3.01 11.40 -2.91
CA LYS A 70 -1.87 12.31 -3.19
C LYS A 70 -0.64 11.96 -2.37
N LYS A 71 -0.80 11.76 -1.05
CA LYS A 71 0.30 11.38 -0.14
C LYS A 71 1.04 10.12 -0.58
N VAL A 72 0.33 9.15 -1.17
CA VAL A 72 0.91 7.86 -1.58
C VAL A 72 1.43 7.91 -3.02
N ILE A 73 0.67 8.49 -3.95
CA ILE A 73 0.93 8.38 -5.39
C ILE A 73 1.86 9.47 -5.89
N ASP A 74 1.73 10.71 -5.42
CA ASP A 74 2.53 11.83 -5.95
C ASP A 74 4.05 11.60 -5.84
N PRO A 75 4.59 11.02 -4.74
CA PRO A 75 6.01 10.64 -4.67
C PRO A 75 6.44 9.61 -5.72
N LEU A 76 5.50 8.79 -6.21
CA LEU A 76 5.75 7.66 -7.10
C LEU A 76 5.54 8.00 -8.59
N ARG A 77 4.84 9.09 -8.93
CA ARG A 77 4.47 9.42 -10.32
C ARG A 77 5.68 9.53 -11.25
N MET A 78 6.79 10.09 -10.76
CA MET A 78 8.03 10.23 -11.54
C MET A 78 8.93 8.98 -11.48
N LYS A 79 8.47 7.91 -10.81
CA LYS A 79 9.23 6.68 -10.58
C LYS A 79 8.65 5.47 -11.32
N THR A 80 7.61 5.67 -12.14
CA THR A 80 6.95 4.60 -12.92
C THR A 80 7.93 3.69 -13.67
N ALA A 81 8.94 4.25 -14.36
CA ALA A 81 9.94 3.45 -15.06
C ALA A 81 10.77 2.58 -14.08
N VAL A 82 11.22 3.18 -12.98
CA VAL A 82 12.00 2.49 -11.93
C VAL A 82 11.17 1.39 -11.26
N ILE A 83 9.89 1.65 -10.98
CA ILE A 83 8.97 0.65 -10.41
C ILE A 83 8.79 -0.53 -11.38
N ASN A 84 8.63 -0.24 -12.68
CA ASN A 84 8.54 -1.28 -13.70
C ASN A 84 9.82 -2.12 -13.82
N ASP A 85 11.00 -1.50 -13.67
CA ASP A 85 12.27 -2.22 -13.68
C ASP A 85 12.42 -3.10 -12.44
N ILE A 86 12.12 -2.57 -11.24
CA ILE A 86 12.05 -3.34 -9.99
C ILE A 86 11.11 -4.54 -10.14
N ARG A 87 9.91 -4.32 -10.72
CA ARG A 87 8.93 -5.39 -10.93
C ARG A 87 9.51 -6.54 -11.74
N LYS A 88 10.20 -6.23 -12.83
CA LYS A 88 10.81 -7.25 -13.71
C LYS A 88 12.01 -7.92 -13.05
N GLU A 89 12.89 -7.13 -12.43
CA GLU A 89 14.12 -7.60 -11.79
C GLU A 89 13.85 -8.60 -10.68
N PHE A 90 12.88 -8.32 -9.82
CA PHE A 90 12.57 -9.14 -8.65
C PHE A 90 11.35 -10.06 -8.85
N SER A 91 10.76 -10.07 -10.05
CA SER A 91 9.45 -10.70 -10.29
C SER A 91 8.40 -10.27 -9.25
N ALA A 92 8.43 -8.98 -8.88
CA ALA A 92 7.59 -8.43 -7.84
C ALA A 92 6.16 -8.19 -8.33
N THR A 93 5.23 -8.06 -7.41
CA THR A 93 3.87 -7.56 -7.66
C THR A 93 3.72 -6.17 -7.05
N CYS A 94 2.96 -5.32 -7.72
CA CYS A 94 2.63 -3.99 -7.23
C CYS A 94 1.14 -3.96 -6.85
N HIS A 95 0.81 -3.31 -5.74
CA HIS A 95 -0.56 -3.23 -5.25
C HIS A 95 -0.84 -1.83 -4.69
N LEU A 96 -2.01 -1.28 -5.01
CA LEU A 96 -2.58 -0.08 -4.38
C LEU A 96 -3.81 -0.49 -3.56
N ILE A 97 -3.70 -0.44 -2.24
CA ILE A 97 -4.71 -0.98 -1.32
C ILE A 97 -5.38 0.16 -0.56
N VAL A 98 -6.71 0.10 -0.45
CA VAL A 98 -7.48 0.90 0.49
C VAL A 98 -7.90 -0.01 1.65
N VAL A 99 -7.52 0.35 2.87
CA VAL A 99 -7.95 -0.34 4.10
C VAL A 99 -8.86 0.57 4.90
N SER A 100 -10.09 0.14 5.16
CA SER A 100 -11.05 0.92 5.96
C SER A 100 -11.57 0.11 7.14
N GLU A 101 -11.39 0.65 8.34
CA GLU A 101 -12.10 0.21 9.54
C GLU A 101 -13.38 1.04 9.65
N MET A 102 -14.53 0.43 9.42
CA MET A 102 -15.83 1.11 9.33
C MET A 102 -16.62 0.92 10.62
N PHE A 103 -17.05 2.01 11.24
CA PHE A 103 -17.82 1.99 12.49
C PHE A 103 -19.20 2.63 12.29
N ASN A 104 -20.20 2.12 13.01
CA ASN A 104 -21.55 2.70 13.06
C ASN A 104 -22.20 2.87 11.67
N GLY A 105 -21.94 1.95 10.75
CA GLY A 105 -22.47 1.98 9.38
C GLY A 105 -21.85 3.07 8.47
N GLN A 106 -20.80 3.76 8.90
CA GLN A 106 -20.11 4.76 8.07
C GLN A 106 -19.06 4.09 7.17
N ALA A 107 -19.16 4.30 5.87
CA ALA A 107 -18.22 3.82 4.87
C ALA A 107 -17.53 4.98 4.13
N PRO A 108 -16.27 4.82 3.69
CA PRO A 108 -15.59 5.82 2.88
C PRO A 108 -16.18 5.87 1.46
N ALA A 109 -15.99 7.01 0.79
CA ALA A 109 -16.18 7.13 -0.63
C ALA A 109 -15.03 6.40 -1.37
N LEU A 110 -15.38 5.36 -2.13
CA LEU A 110 -14.42 4.53 -2.87
C LEU A 110 -14.36 4.96 -4.34
N GLY A 111 -14.01 6.22 -4.57
CA GLY A 111 -13.82 6.78 -5.90
C GLY A 111 -12.37 6.64 -6.38
N PHE A 112 -12.18 6.09 -7.58
CA PHE A 112 -10.88 6.07 -8.26
C PHE A 112 -10.95 6.94 -9.52
N PHE A 113 -10.32 8.10 -9.47
CA PHE A 113 -10.26 8.99 -10.63
C PHE A 113 -9.38 8.40 -11.73
N ALA A 114 -9.61 8.81 -12.97
CA ALA A 114 -8.93 8.26 -14.14
C ALA A 114 -7.40 8.40 -14.07
N ASP A 115 -6.88 9.43 -13.41
CA ASP A 115 -5.43 9.62 -13.23
C ASP A 115 -4.82 8.61 -12.23
N ILE A 116 -5.58 8.18 -11.22
CA ILE A 116 -5.21 7.14 -10.27
C ILE A 116 -5.20 5.78 -10.95
N ILE A 117 -6.26 5.49 -11.71
CA ILE A 117 -6.38 4.26 -12.50
C ILE A 117 -5.24 4.17 -13.52
N ARG A 118 -4.95 5.27 -14.22
CA ARG A 118 -3.84 5.32 -15.19
C ARG A 118 -2.50 5.07 -14.50
N PHE A 119 -2.24 5.72 -13.36
CA PHE A 119 -1.01 5.48 -12.60
C PHE A 119 -0.86 4.00 -12.21
N ALA A 120 -1.91 3.37 -11.66
CA ALA A 120 -1.87 1.95 -11.29
C ALA A 120 -1.59 1.06 -12.52
N ALA A 121 -2.26 1.32 -13.64
CA ALA A 121 -2.02 0.60 -14.89
C ALA A 121 -0.58 0.75 -15.40
N ASP A 122 -0.02 1.96 -15.35
CA ASP A 122 1.34 2.26 -15.83
C ASP A 122 2.44 1.48 -15.09
N ILE A 123 2.18 1.08 -13.84
CA ILE A 123 3.10 0.25 -13.02
C ILE A 123 2.64 -1.20 -12.89
N HIS A 124 1.57 -1.59 -13.57
CA HIS A 124 0.90 -2.89 -13.43
C HIS A 124 0.57 -3.22 -11.97
N ALA A 125 -0.01 -2.25 -11.25
CA ALA A 125 -0.51 -2.48 -9.91
C ALA A 125 -1.98 -2.92 -9.95
N ASP A 126 -2.29 -3.93 -9.13
CA ASP A 126 -3.69 -4.24 -8.81
C ASP A 126 -4.23 -3.21 -7.80
N ILE A 127 -5.54 -2.98 -7.83
CA ILE A 127 -6.23 -2.13 -6.85
C ILE A 127 -7.07 -3.04 -5.96
N GLU A 128 -6.83 -3.01 -4.66
CA GLU A 128 -7.51 -3.87 -3.68
C GLU A 128 -8.21 -3.03 -2.61
N LEU A 129 -9.27 -3.61 -2.03
CA LEU A 129 -10.13 -2.97 -1.05
C LEU A 129 -10.34 -3.91 0.14
N ASP A 130 -9.79 -3.52 1.29
CA ASP A 130 -9.97 -4.23 2.55
C ASP A 130 -10.94 -3.45 3.44
N LEU A 131 -12.17 -3.95 3.54
CA LEU A 131 -13.25 -3.31 4.28
C LEU A 131 -13.59 -4.12 5.53
N TYR A 132 -13.35 -3.54 6.70
CA TYR A 132 -13.60 -4.16 8.01
C TYR A 132 -14.76 -3.47 8.70
N PRO A 133 -16.00 -3.98 8.57
CA PRO A 133 -17.14 -3.46 9.32
C PRO A 133 -17.07 -3.89 10.78
N TRP A 134 -17.23 -2.93 11.68
CA TRP A 134 -17.38 -3.14 13.12
C TRP A 134 -18.80 -2.74 13.54
N GLU A 135 -19.57 -3.73 13.99
CA GLU A 135 -20.87 -3.52 14.61
C GLU A 135 -20.70 -3.33 16.12
N TYR A 136 -21.33 -2.30 16.66
CA TYR A 136 -21.73 -2.25 18.06
C TYR A 136 -23.25 -2.24 18.13
#